data_AF-A0A522EIK4-F1
#
_entry.id   AF-A0A522EIK4-F1
#
_cell.length_a   1.000
_cell.length_b   1.000
_cell.length_c   1.000
_cell.angle_alpha   90.00
_cell.angle_beta   90.00
_cell.angle_gamma   90.00
#
_symmetry.space_group_name_H-M   'P 1'
#
loop_
_entity.id
_entity.type
_entity.pdbx_description
1 polymer ?
#
loop_
_entity_poly.entity_id
_entity_poly.type
_entity_poly.pdbx_seq_one_letter_code
_entity_poly.pdbx_strand_id
1 'polypeptide(L)'
;MAYKPGDKLEVQLEAETLSGTFVPSPEGRDDILVLKLTSGYNLILKKEKIKSISLIEKGKQSRKKQAPVVQDESLPKVTLLHTGGTIAARVDYKLGAVL
;
A
#
# COMPACT_ATOMS: atom_id res chain seq x y z
N MET A 1 -10.29 2.96 14.86
CA MET A 1 -10.67 2.19 13.65
C MET A 1 -10.11 0.78 13.79
N ALA A 2 -10.90 -0.25 13.46
CA ALA A 2 -10.55 -1.65 13.72
C ALA A 2 -9.51 -2.25 12.74
N TYR A 3 -9.15 -1.52 11.67
CA TYR A 3 -8.20 -1.92 10.65
C TYR A 3 -7.47 -0.69 10.07
N LYS A 4 -6.33 -0.90 9.39
CA LYS A 4 -5.49 0.12 8.75
C LYS A 4 -4.98 -0.33 7.37
N PRO A 5 -4.52 0.58 6.49
CA PRO A 5 -3.96 0.20 5.20
C PRO A 5 -2.85 -0.85 5.33
N GLY A 6 -2.87 -1.84 4.44
CA GLY A 6 -1.98 -3.00 4.45
C GLY A 6 -2.52 -4.19 5.26
N ASP A 7 -3.59 -4.03 6.03
CA ASP A 7 -4.27 -5.14 6.69
C ASP A 7 -5.07 -5.99 5.68
N LYS A 8 -5.13 -7.30 5.90
CA LYS A 8 -5.97 -8.21 5.13
C LYS A 8 -7.34 -8.32 5.77
N LEU A 9 -8.38 -8.00 5.01
CA LEU A 9 -9.76 -7.96 5.45
C LEU A 9 -10.60 -9.01 4.74
N GLU A 10 -11.64 -9.46 5.44
CA GLU A 10 -12.80 -10.14 4.88
C GLU A 10 -13.96 -9.16 4.90
N VAL A 11 -14.68 -9.04 3.79
CA VAL A 11 -15.79 -8.12 3.62
C VAL A 11 -17.00 -8.91 3.15
N GLN A 12 -18.07 -8.85 3.95
CA GLN A 12 -19.32 -9.52 3.64
C GLN A 12 -20.27 -8.54 2.93
N LEU A 13 -20.68 -8.90 1.73
CA LEU A 13 -21.70 -8.20 0.96
C LEU A 13 -23.04 -8.97 1.04
N GLU A 14 -24.05 -8.48 0.34
CA GLU A 14 -25.34 -9.17 0.32
C GLU A 14 -25.30 -10.54 -0.35
N ALA A 15 -24.55 -10.64 -1.46
CA ALA A 15 -24.51 -11.81 -2.33
C ALA A 15 -23.24 -12.67 -2.18
N GLU A 16 -22.15 -12.10 -1.67
CA GLU A 16 -20.84 -12.77 -1.62
C GLU A 16 -19.96 -12.25 -0.48
N THR A 17 -18.91 -13.01 -0.18
CA THR A 17 -17.86 -12.62 0.76
C THR A 17 -16.55 -12.48 -0.01
N LEU A 18 -15.88 -11.35 0.17
CA LEU A 18 -14.64 -11.02 -0.52
C LEU A 18 -13.49 -10.93 0.48
N SER A 19 -12.29 -11.33 0.06
CA SER A 19 -11.08 -11.14 0.86
C SER A 19 -10.02 -10.41 0.05
N GLY A 20 -9.29 -9.52 0.73
CA GLY A 20 -8.27 -8.69 0.09
C GLY A 20 -7.50 -7.83 1.07
N THR A 21 -6.47 -7.15 0.57
CA THR A 21 -5.70 -6.19 1.37
C THR A 21 -6.33 -4.81 1.25
N PHE A 22 -6.59 -4.18 2.40
CA PHE A 22 -7.09 -2.81 2.42
C PHE A 22 -6.00 -1.84 1.94
N VAL A 23 -6.33 -1.03 0.93
CA VAL A 23 -5.46 0.02 0.42
C VAL A 23 -6.11 1.39 0.63
N PRO A 24 -5.32 2.48 0.75
CA PRO A 24 -5.87 3.81 0.95
C PRO A 24 -6.85 4.19 -0.16
N SER A 25 -7.99 4.78 0.23
CA SER A 25 -8.91 5.40 -0.72
C SER A 25 -8.31 6.68 -1.31
N PRO A 26 -8.69 7.06 -2.53
CA PRO A 26 -8.37 8.39 -3.08
C PRO A 26 -8.82 9.51 -2.14
N GLU A 27 -8.11 10.64 -2.16
CA GLU A 27 -8.45 11.81 -1.36
C GLU A 27 -9.89 12.27 -1.65
N GLY A 28 -10.62 12.62 -0.58
CA GLY A 28 -12.02 13.05 -0.67
C GLY A 28 -13.05 11.93 -0.91
N ARG A 29 -12.65 10.66 -0.84
CA ARG A 29 -13.52 9.49 -1.05
C ARG A 29 -13.62 8.61 0.20
N ASP A 30 -14.22 9.16 1.25
CA ASP A 30 -14.45 8.44 2.51
C ASP A 30 -15.65 7.48 2.47
N ASP A 31 -16.48 7.57 1.43
CA ASP A 31 -17.67 6.75 1.18
C ASP A 31 -17.33 5.33 0.70
N ILE A 32 -16.09 5.11 0.27
CA ILE A 32 -15.64 3.86 -0.33
C ILE A 32 -14.57 3.14 0.50
N LEU A 33 -14.52 1.83 0.32
CA LEU A 33 -13.45 0.94 0.74
C LEU A 33 -12.75 0.40 -0.52
N VAL A 34 -11.44 0.50 -0.59
CA VAL A 34 -10.66 -0.09 -1.69
C VAL A 34 -9.95 -1.35 -1.19
N LEU A 35 -10.28 -2.49 -1.80
CA LEU A 35 -9.64 -3.77 -1.53
C LEU A 35 -8.78 -4.18 -2.71
N LYS A 36 -7.53 -4.52 -2.46
CA LYS A 36 -6.67 -5.19 -3.43
C LYS A 36 -6.83 -6.70 -3.30
N LEU A 37 -7.39 -7.32 -4.33
CA LEU A 37 -7.63 -8.76 -4.39
C LEU A 37 -6.30 -9.51 -4.52
N THR A 38 -6.31 -10.81 -4.22
CA THR A 38 -5.14 -11.70 -4.42
C THR A 38 -4.69 -11.77 -5.88
N SER A 39 -5.59 -11.48 -6.83
CA SER A 39 -5.29 -11.33 -8.25
C SER A 39 -4.48 -10.08 -8.59
N GLY A 40 -4.32 -9.13 -7.66
CA GLY A 40 -3.61 -7.87 -7.84
C GLY A 40 -4.48 -6.68 -8.26
N TYR A 41 -5.76 -6.92 -8.61
CA TYR A 41 -6.71 -5.87 -8.97
C TYR A 41 -7.25 -5.12 -7.75
N ASN A 42 -7.52 -3.83 -7.92
CA ASN A 42 -8.19 -3.02 -6.91
C ASN A 42 -9.71 -3.02 -7.18
N LEU A 43 -10.48 -3.39 -6.17
CA LEU A 43 -11.93 -3.36 -6.16
C LEU A 43 -12.42 -2.23 -5.26
N ILE A 44 -13.32 -1.41 -5.79
CA ILE A 44 -13.93 -0.29 -5.06
C ILE A 44 -15.31 -0.73 -4.57
N LEU A 45 -15.52 -0.67 -3.27
CA LEU A 45 -16.79 -1.01 -2.62
C LEU A 45 -17.37 0.21 -1.93
N LYS A 46 -18.66 0.49 -2.16
CA LYS A 46 -19.39 1.50 -1.37
C LYS A 46 -19.62 0.96 0.03
N LYS A 47 -19.25 1.71 1.08
CA LYS A 47 -19.39 1.27 2.48
C LYS A 47 -20.84 0.96 2.86
N GLU A 48 -21.79 1.66 2.26
CA GLU A 48 -23.24 1.44 2.45
C GLU A 48 -23.70 0.02 2.07
N LYS A 49 -22.99 -0.66 1.15
CA LYS A 49 -23.33 -2.02 0.70
C LYS A 49 -22.65 -3.12 1.50
N ILE A 50 -21.80 -2.76 2.46
CA ILE A 50 -21.01 -3.70 3.25
C ILE A 50 -21.81 -4.07 4.51
N LYS A 51 -22.09 -5.36 4.68
CA LYS A 51 -22.78 -5.88 5.87
C LYS A 51 -21.83 -5.95 7.07
N SER A 52 -20.60 -6.42 6.86
CA SER A 52 -19.60 -6.57 7.92
C SER A 52 -18.17 -6.54 7.34
N ILE A 53 -17.22 -6.18 8.20
CA ILE A 53 -15.78 -6.18 7.89
C ILE A 53 -15.04 -6.86 9.04
N SER A 54 -14.25 -7.88 8.72
CA SER A 54 -13.44 -8.64 9.67
C SER A 54 -11.96 -8.55 9.34
N LEU A 55 -11.12 -8.32 10.35
CA LEU A 55 -9.66 -8.33 10.20
C LEU A 55 -9.16 -9.77 10.20
N ILE A 56 -8.57 -10.22 9.09
CA ILE A 56 -7.99 -11.57 8.97
C ILE A 56 -6.53 -11.56 9.41
N GLU A 57 -5.74 -10.59 8.92
CA GLU A 57 -4.31 -10.50 9.19
C GLU A 57 -3.87 -9.03 9.28
N LYS A 58 -3.06 -8.70 10.28
CA LYS A 58 -2.44 -7.38 10.37
C LYS A 58 -1.32 -7.22 9.34
N GLY A 59 -1.30 -6.07 8.68
CA GLY A 59 -0.26 -5.70 7.73
C GLY A 59 1.12 -5.67 8.40
N LYS A 60 2.09 -6.32 7.78
CA LYS A 60 3.50 -6.32 8.21
C LYS A 60 4.26 -5.22 7.49
N GLN A 61 4.81 -4.27 8.24
CA GLN A 61 5.74 -3.28 7.70
C GLN A 61 7.16 -3.86 7.74
N SER A 62 7.68 -4.25 6.57
CA SER A 62 9.08 -4.67 6.45
C SER A 62 9.96 -3.42 6.43
N ARG A 63 10.71 -3.16 7.50
CA ARG A 63 11.86 -2.24 7.42
C ARG A 63 12.99 -2.98 6.71
N LYS A 64 13.34 -2.54 5.50
CA LYS A 64 14.55 -3.03 4.84
C LYS A 64 15.78 -2.48 5.55
N LYS A 65 16.73 -3.35 5.89
CA LYS A 65 18.06 -2.93 6.35
C LYS A 65 18.75 -2.21 5.19
N GLN A 66 19.30 -1.03 5.45
CA GLN A 66 20.17 -0.35 4.48
C GLN A 66 21.51 -1.10 4.46
N ALA A 67 22.01 -1.39 3.27
CA ALA A 67 23.37 -1.89 3.11
C ALA A 67 24.36 -0.75 3.39
N PRO A 68 25.55 -1.03 3.95
CA PRO A 68 26.60 -0.03 4.06
C PRO A 68 27.02 0.43 2.66
N VAL A 69 27.20 1.73 2.48
CA VAL A 69 27.73 2.32 1.26
C VAL A 69 29.26 2.38 1.40
N VAL A 70 29.98 1.87 0.40
CA VAL A 70 31.45 1.97 0.32
C VAL A 70 31.79 3.01 -0.74
N GLN A 71 32.55 4.04 -0.34
CA GLN A 71 32.99 5.10 -1.24
C GLN A 71 34.34 4.73 -1.86
N ASP A 72 34.45 4.91 -3.18
CA ASP A 72 35.72 4.86 -3.89
C ASP A 72 36.32 6.27 -3.96
N GLU A 73 37.49 6.45 -3.34
CA GLU A 73 38.20 7.74 -3.28
C GLU A 73 38.90 8.09 -4.61
N SER A 74 39.02 7.15 -5.55
CA SER A 74 39.59 7.41 -6.88
C SER A 74 38.61 8.09 -7.84
N LEU A 75 37.32 8.11 -7.51
CA LEU A 75 36.27 8.69 -8.35
C LEU A 75 36.05 10.18 -8.04
N PRO A 76 35.64 10.99 -9.04
CA PRO A 76 35.31 12.39 -8.82
C PRO A 76 34.07 12.54 -7.94
N LYS A 77 34.06 13.58 -7.10
CA LYS A 77 32.91 13.92 -6.25
C LYS A 77 31.82 14.59 -7.09
N VAL A 78 30.61 14.09 -6.98
CA VAL A 78 29.41 14.66 -7.61
C VAL A 78 28.38 14.96 -6.53
N THR A 79 27.86 16.19 -6.52
CA THR A 79 26.78 16.59 -5.61
C THR A 79 25.45 16.48 -6.33
N LEU A 80 24.50 15.76 -5.73
CA LEU A 80 23.13 15.71 -6.21
C LEU A 80 22.25 16.64 -5.37
N LEU A 81 21.88 17.79 -5.91
CA LEU A 81 20.90 18.69 -5.30
C LEU A 81 19.50 18.33 -5.79
N HIS A 82 18.68 17.80 -4.90
CA HIS A 82 17.31 17.41 -5.22
C HIS A 82 16.32 18.52 -4.81
N THR A 83 15.56 19.04 -5.78
CA THR A 83 14.57 20.13 -5.58
C THR A 83 13.11 19.68 -5.71
N GLY A 84 12.87 18.36 -5.78
CA GLY A 84 11.53 17.75 -5.86
C GLY A 84 11.36 16.81 -7.07
N GLY A 85 12.21 16.91 -8.10
CA GLY A 85 12.16 16.01 -9.26
C GLY A 85 12.66 14.61 -8.93
N THR A 86 11.77 13.63 -8.85
CA THR A 86 12.07 12.23 -8.52
C THR A 86 12.92 11.54 -9.59
N ILE A 87 14.19 11.23 -9.29
CA ILE A 87 15.10 10.50 -10.18
C ILE A 87 15.20 9.00 -9.87
N ALA A 88 14.74 8.60 -8.69
CA ALA A 88 14.70 7.22 -8.25
C ALA A 88 13.51 7.03 -7.30
N ALA A 89 12.79 5.93 -7.48
CA ALA A 89 11.69 5.55 -6.60
C ALA A 89 11.65 4.01 -6.52
N ARG A 90 11.01 3.48 -5.48
CA ARG A 90 10.74 2.05 -5.37
C ARG A 90 9.25 1.81 -5.48
N VAL A 91 8.85 0.65 -6.01
CA VAL A 91 7.44 0.27 -6.08
C VAL A 91 7.19 -0.89 -5.10
N ASP A 92 6.16 -0.75 -4.27
CA ASP A 92 5.55 -1.87 -3.55
C ASP A 92 4.49 -2.51 -4.42
N TYR A 93 4.84 -3.62 -5.09
CA TYR A 93 3.91 -4.36 -5.94
C TYR A 93 2.74 -5.00 -5.18
N LYS A 94 2.87 -5.21 -3.87
CA LYS A 94 1.78 -5.79 -3.07
C LYS A 94 0.68 -4.78 -2.82
N LEU A 95 1.04 -3.52 -2.54
CA LEU A 95 0.06 -2.46 -2.24
C LEU A 95 -0.17 -1.50 -3.42
N GLY A 96 0.70 -1.52 -4.42
CA GLY A 96 0.69 -0.58 -5.54
C GLY A 96 1.27 0.80 -5.20
N ALA A 97 1.90 0.95 -4.03
CA ALA A 97 2.47 2.22 -3.58
C ALA A 97 3.82 2.50 -4.25
N VAL A 98 4.08 3.77 -4.53
CA VAL A 98 5.43 4.27 -4.81
C VAL A 98 6.04 4.71 -3.46
N LEU A 99 7.20 4.14 -3.12
CA LEU A 99 7.92 4.28 -1.86
C LEU A 99 9.13 5.19 -1.98
#